data_AF-A0A9J6AGB8-F1
#
_entry.id   AF-A0A9J6AGB8-F1
#
_cell.length_a   1.000
_cell.length_b   1.000
_cell.length_c   1.000
_cell.angle_alpha   90.00
_cell.angle_beta   90.00
_cell.angle_gamma   90.00
#
_symmetry.space_group_name_H-M   'P 1'
#
loop_
_entity.id
_entity.type
_entity.pdbx_description
1 polymer ?
#
loop_
_entity_poly.entity_id
_entity_poly.type
_entity_poly.pdbx_seq_one_letter_code
_entity_poly.pdbx_strand_id
1 'polypeptide(L)'
;MAEVIGAPAAQVKSIFVYPIKSCRGISVSQAPITSTGFRWDRQWLVVNSKGRAYTQRVEPKLALVEVALPTEAFSEGWEPNNDSYLVIRAPGMDPLNIPLSNPSVVSDGVSVWEWSGSALDEGAEAAMWFSTHLGKPSRLVRFSEGIAHPVVLSRFSSSICYSYEITDVTISLS
;
A
#
# COMPACT_ATOMS: atom_id res chain seq x y z
N MET A 1 -22.01 38.01 -10.93
CA MET A 1 -21.78 36.91 -11.89
C MET A 1 -21.99 35.62 -11.11
N ALA A 2 -23.08 34.89 -11.34
CA ALA A 2 -23.32 33.61 -10.68
C ALA A 2 -22.51 32.54 -11.43
N GLU A 3 -21.66 31.83 -10.70
CA GLU A 3 -20.90 30.70 -11.21
C GLU A 3 -21.87 29.55 -11.51
N VAL A 4 -22.01 29.21 -12.80
CA VAL A 4 -22.77 28.03 -13.22
C VAL A 4 -21.92 26.83 -12.88
N ILE A 5 -22.13 26.26 -11.68
CA ILE A 5 -21.57 24.96 -11.35
C ILE A 5 -22.33 23.96 -12.23
N GLY A 6 -21.71 23.56 -13.35
CA GLY A 6 -22.27 22.54 -14.23
C GLY A 6 -22.57 21.27 -13.45
N ALA A 7 -23.61 20.53 -13.87
CA ALA A 7 -23.97 19.27 -13.25
C ALA A 7 -22.73 18.34 -13.16
N PRO A 8 -22.55 17.61 -12.04
CA PRO A 8 -21.38 16.76 -11.87
C PRO A 8 -21.34 15.73 -13.00
N ALA A 9 -20.23 15.71 -13.75
CA ALA A 9 -20.07 14.81 -14.90
C ALA A 9 -19.95 13.34 -14.50
N ALA A 10 -19.70 13.06 -13.20
CA ALA A 10 -19.63 11.71 -12.67
C ALA A 10 -19.73 11.65 -11.14
N GLN A 11 -19.99 10.45 -10.61
CA GLN A 11 -20.01 10.16 -9.18
C GLN A 11 -19.05 9.01 -8.83
N VAL A 12 -18.28 9.19 -7.75
CA VAL A 12 -17.46 8.12 -7.18
C VAL A 12 -18.37 7.09 -6.51
N LYS A 13 -18.35 5.84 -6.98
CA LYS A 13 -19.12 4.73 -6.42
C LYS A 13 -18.41 4.05 -5.25
N SER A 14 -17.08 3.94 -5.33
CA SER A 14 -16.27 3.24 -4.32
C SER A 14 -14.83 3.72 -4.36
N ILE A 15 -14.17 3.70 -3.20
CA ILE A 15 -12.75 4.00 -3.04
C ILE A 15 -12.09 2.76 -2.45
N PHE A 16 -10.97 2.35 -3.05
CA PHE A 16 -10.14 1.27 -2.53
C PHE A 16 -8.72 1.77 -2.25
N VAL A 17 -8.20 1.37 -1.10
CA VAL A 17 -6.80 1.62 -0.70
C VAL A 17 -6.09 0.28 -0.55
N TYR A 18 -4.86 0.18 -1.04
CA TYR A 18 -4.06 -1.05 -1.00
C TYR A 18 -2.80 -0.83 -0.15
N PRO A 19 -2.87 -0.96 1.19
CA PRO A 19 -1.73 -0.62 2.03
C PRO A 19 -0.47 -1.42 1.71
N ILE A 20 -0.62 -2.73 1.51
CA ILE A 20 0.47 -3.62 1.11
C ILE A 20 0.35 -3.94 -0.37
N LYS A 21 1.42 -3.68 -1.14
CA LYS A 21 1.48 -3.99 -2.57
C LYS A 21 1.17 -5.47 -2.82
N SER A 22 0.25 -5.71 -3.75
CA SER A 22 -0.21 -7.04 -4.18
C SER A 22 -1.06 -7.81 -3.16
N CYS A 23 -1.46 -7.20 -2.05
CA CYS A 23 -2.45 -7.78 -1.12
C CYS A 23 -3.87 -7.27 -1.42
N ARG A 24 -4.88 -7.72 -0.67
CA ARG A 24 -6.26 -7.23 -0.84
C ARG A 24 -6.38 -5.76 -0.43
N GLY A 25 -7.18 -5.02 -1.18
CA GLY A 25 -7.52 -3.64 -0.88
C GLY A 25 -8.61 -3.53 0.18
N ILE A 26 -8.66 -2.38 0.83
CA ILE A 26 -9.67 -1.97 1.80
C ILE A 26 -10.65 -1.04 1.09
N SER A 27 -11.94 -1.37 1.12
CA SER A 27 -12.98 -0.45 0.68
C SER A 27 -13.20 0.60 1.76
N VAL A 28 -13.14 1.88 1.38
CA VAL A 28 -13.30 3.01 2.31
C VAL A 28 -14.34 3.99 1.79
N SER A 29 -15.00 4.71 2.70
CA SER A 29 -15.95 5.78 2.36
C SER A 29 -15.27 7.09 1.97
N GLN A 30 -14.04 7.29 2.43
CA GLN A 30 -13.22 8.47 2.19
C GLN A 30 -11.74 8.08 2.26
N ALA A 31 -10.88 8.86 1.60
CA ALA A 31 -9.43 8.71 1.69
C ALA A 31 -8.75 10.08 1.49
N PRO A 32 -7.88 10.54 2.41
CA PRO A 32 -7.13 11.77 2.23
C PRO A 32 -6.17 11.62 1.03
N ILE A 33 -6.07 12.66 0.22
CA ILE A 33 -5.13 12.68 -0.92
C ILE A 33 -3.84 13.37 -0.47
N THR A 34 -2.72 12.74 -0.74
CA THR A 34 -1.36 13.27 -0.57
C THR A 34 -0.75 13.59 -1.93
N SER A 35 0.45 14.16 -1.96
CA SER A 35 1.21 14.37 -3.21
C SER A 35 1.52 13.07 -3.96
N THR A 36 1.36 11.91 -3.31
CA THR A 36 1.70 10.59 -3.83
C THR A 36 0.51 9.65 -4.01
N GLY A 37 -0.73 10.13 -3.79
CA GLY A 37 -1.95 9.34 -3.96
C GLY A 37 -2.79 9.32 -2.68
N PHE A 38 -3.60 8.28 -2.49
CA PHE A 38 -4.34 8.16 -1.23
C PHE A 38 -3.39 7.87 -0.07
N ARG A 39 -3.66 8.49 1.08
CA ARG A 39 -2.99 8.15 2.33
C ARG A 39 -3.10 6.64 2.55
N TRP A 40 -2.00 6.05 2.99
CA TRP A 40 -1.84 4.62 3.18
C TRP A 40 -1.78 3.77 1.91
N ASP A 41 -1.97 4.30 0.70
CA ASP A 41 -1.85 3.48 -0.50
C ASP A 41 -0.39 3.08 -0.77
N ARG A 42 -0.16 1.78 -0.91
CA ARG A 42 1.12 1.14 -1.30
C ARG A 42 2.32 1.60 -0.48
N GLN A 43 2.10 1.87 0.80
CA GLN A 43 3.14 2.24 1.76
C GLN A 43 4.02 1.05 2.14
N TRP A 44 3.50 -0.17 2.01
CA TRP A 44 4.21 -1.41 2.32
C TRP A 44 4.40 -2.30 1.09
N LEU A 45 5.44 -3.12 1.12
CA LEU A 45 5.64 -4.21 0.17
C LEU A 45 6.34 -5.41 0.81
N VAL A 46 6.11 -6.59 0.24
CA VAL A 46 6.81 -7.81 0.64
C VAL A 46 7.97 -8.03 -0.33
N VAL A 47 9.17 -8.23 0.21
CA VAL A 47 10.40 -8.48 -0.56
C VAL A 47 10.95 -9.87 -0.27
N ASN A 48 11.67 -10.42 -1.24
CA ASN A 48 12.46 -11.63 -1.06
C ASN A 48 13.85 -11.33 -0.43
N SER A 49 14.65 -12.37 -0.23
CA SER A 49 16.02 -12.27 0.31
C SER A 49 16.99 -11.44 -0.53
N LYS A 50 16.66 -11.15 -1.80
CA LYS A 50 17.44 -10.29 -2.70
C LYS A 50 16.92 -8.85 -2.72
N GLY A 51 16.01 -8.48 -1.81
CA GLY A 51 15.38 -7.16 -1.77
C GLY A 51 14.40 -6.89 -2.90
N ARG A 52 14.01 -7.89 -3.69
CA ARG A 52 13.06 -7.72 -4.81
C ARG A 52 11.63 -7.86 -4.33
N ALA A 53 10.79 -6.88 -4.68
CA ALA A 53 9.36 -6.91 -4.35
C ALA A 53 8.64 -8.08 -5.04
N TYR A 54 7.79 -8.78 -4.30
CA TYR A 54 6.87 -9.73 -4.88
C TYR A 54 5.71 -9.01 -5.60
N THR A 55 5.20 -9.67 -6.63
CA THR A 55 3.98 -9.26 -7.33
C THR A 55 2.99 -10.40 -7.28
N GLN A 56 1.69 -10.11 -7.37
CA GLN A 56 0.64 -11.13 -7.42
C GLN A 56 0.82 -12.12 -8.59
N ARG A 57 1.43 -11.68 -9.71
CA ARG A 57 1.74 -12.56 -10.85
C ARG A 57 2.75 -13.65 -10.51
N VAL A 58 3.69 -13.33 -9.63
CA VAL A 58 4.75 -14.27 -9.19
C VAL A 58 4.33 -15.01 -7.93
N GLU A 59 3.62 -14.34 -7.02
CA GLU A 59 3.13 -14.89 -5.76
C GLU A 59 1.61 -14.67 -5.60
N PRO A 60 0.77 -15.53 -6.21
CA PRO A 60 -0.69 -15.40 -6.14
C PRO A 60 -1.26 -15.48 -4.72
N LYS A 61 -0.55 -16.15 -3.79
CA LYS A 61 -0.91 -16.23 -2.37
C LYS A 61 -1.03 -14.87 -1.68
N LEU A 62 -0.41 -13.82 -2.22
CA LEU A 62 -0.57 -12.45 -1.71
C LEU A 62 -2.01 -11.96 -1.86
N ALA A 63 -2.76 -12.44 -2.85
CA ALA A 63 -4.18 -12.11 -3.01
C ALA A 63 -5.07 -12.64 -1.86
N LEU A 64 -4.57 -13.60 -1.08
CA LEU A 64 -5.27 -14.14 0.09
C LEU A 64 -4.96 -13.36 1.37
N VAL A 65 -4.02 -12.41 1.31
CA VAL A 65 -3.65 -11.58 2.45
C VAL A 65 -4.65 -10.45 2.58
N GLU A 66 -5.42 -10.50 3.66
CA GLU A 66 -6.34 -9.46 4.10
C GLU A 66 -5.60 -8.43 4.94
N VAL A 67 -5.96 -7.17 4.74
CA VAL A 67 -5.31 -6.02 5.38
C VAL A 67 -6.41 -5.15 5.96
N ALA A 68 -6.22 -4.68 7.19
CA ALA A 68 -7.12 -3.74 7.84
C ALA A 68 -6.32 -2.61 8.51
N LEU A 69 -6.90 -1.41 8.49
CA LEU A 69 -6.43 -0.22 9.18
C LEU A 69 -7.55 0.30 10.08
N PRO A 70 -7.24 1.09 11.13
CA PRO A 70 -8.25 1.79 11.92
C PRO A 70 -9.15 2.64 11.01
N THR A 71 -10.44 2.72 11.30
CA THR A 71 -11.40 3.45 10.45
C THR A 71 -11.05 4.93 10.37
N GLU A 72 -10.62 5.48 11.50
CA GLU A 72 -10.17 6.84 11.69
C GLU A 72 -8.85 7.16 10.95
N ALA A 73 -8.10 6.15 10.50
CA ALA A 73 -6.87 6.35 9.74
C ALA A 73 -7.11 7.05 8.38
N PHE A 74 -8.34 7.00 7.88
CA PHE A 74 -8.77 7.67 6.65
C PHE A 74 -9.44 9.03 6.90
N SER A 75 -9.43 9.53 8.13
CA SER A 75 -9.87 10.90 8.44
C SER A 75 -8.74 11.90 8.21
N GLU A 76 -9.10 13.10 7.76
CA GLU A 76 -8.16 14.21 7.62
C GLU A 76 -7.57 14.61 8.98
N GLY A 77 -6.26 14.81 9.05
CA GLY A 77 -5.56 15.20 10.28
C GLY A 77 -5.43 14.12 11.36
N TRP A 78 -5.87 12.88 11.10
CA TRP A 78 -5.65 11.79 12.04
C TRP A 78 -4.17 11.42 12.13
N GLU A 79 -3.66 11.11 13.32
CA GLU A 79 -2.28 10.66 13.52
C GLU A 79 -2.26 9.31 14.25
N PRO A 80 -1.39 8.36 13.85
CA PRO A 80 -1.21 7.12 14.58
C PRO A 80 -0.80 7.35 16.03
N ASN A 81 -1.37 6.56 16.93
CA ASN A 81 -0.93 6.44 18.32
C ASN A 81 -0.29 5.06 18.58
N ASN A 82 0.11 4.78 19.82
CA ASN A 82 0.73 3.50 20.19
C ASN A 82 -0.20 2.28 20.05
N ASP A 83 -1.50 2.50 19.92
CA ASP A 83 -2.51 1.46 19.75
C ASP A 83 -3.00 1.36 18.29
N SER A 84 -2.32 2.04 17.37
CA SER A 84 -2.67 2.08 15.95
C SER A 84 -1.85 1.06 15.18
N TYR A 85 -2.54 0.05 14.63
CA TYR A 85 -1.90 -1.07 13.93
C TYR A 85 -2.46 -1.27 12.52
N LEU A 86 -1.57 -1.64 11.60
CA LEU A 86 -1.92 -2.34 10.38
C LEU A 86 -2.10 -3.82 10.73
N VAL A 87 -3.31 -4.34 10.58
CA VAL A 87 -3.64 -5.73 10.91
C VAL A 87 -3.63 -6.57 9.63
N ILE A 88 -2.87 -7.64 9.64
CA ILE A 88 -2.66 -8.53 8.49
C ILE A 88 -3.18 -9.92 8.83
N ARG A 89 -3.97 -10.50 7.93
CA ARG A 89 -4.58 -11.83 8.10
C ARG A 89 -4.42 -12.65 6.83
N ALA A 90 -4.31 -13.96 6.99
CA ALA A 90 -4.33 -14.93 5.90
C ALA A 90 -4.90 -16.27 6.38
N PRO A 91 -5.43 -17.12 5.49
CA PRO A 91 -5.94 -18.43 5.85
C PRO A 91 -4.88 -19.29 6.57
N GLY A 92 -5.21 -19.79 7.76
CA GLY A 92 -4.32 -20.66 8.54
C GLY A 92 -3.18 -19.95 9.28
N MET A 93 -3.22 -18.61 9.36
CA MET A 93 -2.21 -17.80 10.06
C MET A 93 -2.86 -17.02 11.21
N ASP A 94 -2.12 -16.86 12.31
CA ASP A 94 -2.52 -15.92 13.37
C ASP A 94 -2.44 -14.47 12.86
N PRO A 95 -3.24 -13.54 13.40
CA PRO A 95 -3.21 -12.15 12.97
C PRO A 95 -1.88 -11.50 13.31
N LEU A 96 -1.30 -10.77 12.35
CA LEU A 96 -0.07 -9.99 12.54
C LEU A 96 -0.44 -8.52 12.69
N ASN A 97 0.08 -7.87 13.74
CA ASN A 97 -0.14 -6.45 14.01
C ASN A 97 1.16 -5.69 13.79
N ILE A 98 1.14 -4.74 12.84
CA ILE A 98 2.29 -3.88 12.55
C ILE A 98 2.02 -2.48 13.09
N PRO A 99 2.82 -1.96 14.04
CA PRO A 99 2.66 -0.61 14.56
C PRO A 99 2.76 0.44 13.46
N LEU A 100 1.75 1.33 13.41
CA LEU A 100 1.77 2.47 12.49
C LEU A 100 2.71 3.57 12.98
N SER A 101 2.87 3.73 14.30
CA SER A 101 3.85 4.59 14.94
C SER A 101 5.25 3.93 14.93
N ASN A 102 6.16 4.49 14.13
CA ASN A 102 7.59 4.16 14.03
C ASN A 102 8.01 2.74 13.57
N PRO A 103 8.63 2.62 12.39
CA PRO A 103 9.52 1.49 12.07
C PRO A 103 10.83 1.60 12.85
N SER A 104 11.44 0.46 13.18
CA SER A 104 12.63 0.43 14.05
C SER A 104 13.97 0.19 13.31
N VAL A 105 13.97 -0.28 12.06
CA VAL A 105 15.20 -0.69 11.36
C VAL A 105 15.16 -0.32 9.86
N VAL A 106 16.26 0.17 9.30
CA VAL A 106 16.42 0.41 7.85
C VAL A 106 16.88 -0.87 7.15
N SER A 107 16.21 -1.24 6.07
CA SER A 107 16.59 -2.29 5.11
C SER A 107 17.14 -1.66 3.83
N ASP A 108 18.44 -1.81 3.60
CA ASP A 108 19.13 -1.30 2.42
C ASP A 108 18.99 -2.21 1.20
N GLY A 109 18.96 -1.63 0.01
CA GLY A 109 19.00 -2.37 -1.26
C GLY A 109 17.64 -2.95 -1.72
N VAL A 110 16.53 -2.34 -1.32
CA VAL A 110 15.19 -2.72 -1.79
C VAL A 110 15.02 -2.28 -3.25
N SER A 111 14.69 -3.25 -4.12
CA SER A 111 14.46 -3.05 -5.55
C SER A 111 12.99 -3.26 -5.88
N VAL A 112 12.35 -2.19 -6.31
CA VAL A 112 11.00 -2.17 -6.90
C VAL A 112 11.17 -1.93 -8.40
N TRP A 113 10.20 -2.33 -9.22
CA TRP A 113 10.28 -2.10 -10.66
C TRP A 113 10.65 -0.64 -10.95
N GLU A 114 11.76 -0.44 -11.69
CA GLU A 114 12.34 0.87 -12.08
C GLU A 114 12.88 1.76 -10.93
N TRP A 115 13.02 1.23 -9.72
CA TRP A 115 13.60 1.96 -8.59
C TRP A 115 14.37 1.07 -7.61
N SER A 116 15.52 1.56 -7.16
CA SER A 116 16.28 0.97 -6.06
C SER A 116 16.46 2.01 -4.95
N GLY A 117 16.21 1.63 -3.70
CA GLY A 117 16.46 2.48 -2.55
C GLY A 117 16.29 1.75 -1.23
N SER A 118 16.30 2.49 -0.13
CA SER A 118 16.12 1.94 1.22
C SER A 118 14.64 2.00 1.63
N ALA A 119 14.20 0.98 2.37
CA ALA A 119 12.89 0.94 3.01
C ALA A 119 13.07 0.51 4.46
N LEU A 120 12.08 0.75 5.30
CA LEU A 120 12.12 0.42 6.72
C LEU A 120 11.58 -0.99 6.92
N ASP A 121 12.32 -1.83 7.62
CA ASP A 121 11.95 -3.20 7.94
C ASP A 121 10.93 -3.24 9.08
N GLU A 122 9.88 -4.04 8.92
CA GLU A 122 8.84 -4.23 9.95
C GLU A 122 9.21 -5.28 11.00
N GLY A 123 10.45 -5.79 10.97
CA GLY A 123 10.99 -6.63 12.01
C GLY A 123 10.84 -8.13 11.77
N ALA A 124 11.40 -8.89 12.70
CA ALA A 124 11.52 -10.35 12.59
C ALA A 124 10.16 -11.07 12.62
N GLU A 125 9.19 -10.54 13.36
CA GLU A 125 7.85 -11.11 13.44
C GLU A 125 7.13 -11.04 12.08
N ALA A 126 7.14 -9.87 11.44
CA ALA A 126 6.58 -9.68 10.12
C ALA A 126 7.28 -10.57 9.07
N ALA A 127 8.62 -10.63 9.13
CA ALA A 127 9.40 -11.50 8.25
C ALA A 127 9.05 -12.98 8.44
N MET A 128 8.90 -13.44 9.68
CA MET A 128 8.51 -14.82 9.98
C MET A 128 7.11 -15.12 9.45
N TRP A 129 6.15 -14.23 9.71
CA TRP A 129 4.77 -14.39 9.26
C TRP A 129 4.66 -14.53 7.74
N PHE A 130 5.26 -13.62 6.97
CA PHE A 130 5.24 -13.69 5.50
C PHE A 130 6.04 -14.88 4.98
N SER A 131 7.15 -15.24 5.64
CA SER A 131 7.95 -16.39 5.26
C SER A 131 7.17 -17.69 5.43
N THR A 132 6.40 -17.82 6.49
CA THR A 132 5.52 -18.98 6.75
C THR A 132 4.39 -19.05 5.73
N HIS A 133 3.66 -17.94 5.50
CA HIS A 133 2.55 -17.92 4.53
C HIS A 133 2.99 -18.22 3.09
N LEU A 134 4.12 -17.63 2.66
CA LEU A 134 4.65 -17.78 1.31
C LEU A 134 5.53 -19.02 1.14
N GLY A 135 5.97 -19.66 2.22
CA GLY A 135 6.85 -20.83 2.23
C GLY A 135 8.30 -20.53 1.81
N LYS A 136 8.74 -19.28 1.88
CA LYS A 136 10.10 -18.85 1.48
C LYS A 136 10.53 -17.57 2.19
N PRO A 137 11.84 -17.33 2.41
CA PRO A 137 12.33 -16.14 3.10
C PRO A 137 11.78 -14.85 2.48
N SER A 138 11.01 -14.12 3.28
CA SER A 138 10.25 -12.94 2.87
C SER A 138 10.26 -11.92 4.00
N ARG A 139 10.32 -10.62 3.66
CA ARG A 139 10.29 -9.52 4.63
C ARG A 139 9.23 -8.51 4.22
N LEU A 140 8.52 -7.96 5.20
CA LEU A 140 7.65 -6.80 4.99
C LEU A 140 8.49 -5.54 5.22
N VAL A 141 8.44 -4.62 4.27
CA VAL A 141 9.12 -3.32 4.37
C VAL A 141 8.14 -2.19 4.07
N ARG A 142 8.38 -1.03 4.69
CA ARG A 142 7.60 0.21 4.60
C ARG A 142 8.45 1.32 4.02
N PHE A 143 7.88 2.11 3.12
CA PHE A 143 8.54 3.33 2.67
C PHE A 143 8.52 4.40 3.77
N SER A 144 9.62 5.15 3.90
CA SER A 144 9.70 6.29 4.80
C SER A 144 9.02 7.51 4.17
N GLU A 145 8.23 8.24 4.94
CA GLU A 145 7.71 9.55 4.53
C GLU A 145 8.91 10.48 4.22
N GLY A 146 8.98 10.97 2.97
CA GLY A 146 10.08 11.79 2.46
C GLY A 146 10.98 11.08 1.44
N ILE A 147 10.91 9.75 1.33
CA ILE A 147 11.49 9.01 0.20
C ILE A 147 10.44 8.96 -0.90
N ALA A 148 10.78 9.45 -2.10
CA ALA A 148 9.86 9.46 -3.23
C ALA A 148 9.30 8.05 -3.48
N HIS A 149 7.98 7.90 -3.39
CA HIS A 149 7.33 6.61 -3.62
C HIS A 149 7.58 6.14 -5.06
N PRO A 150 8.22 4.98 -5.27
CA PRO A 150 8.57 4.52 -6.62
C PRO A 150 7.34 4.24 -7.49
N VAL A 151 6.20 3.95 -6.87
CA VAL A 151 4.94 3.68 -7.60
C VAL A 151 4.39 4.96 -8.26
N VAL A 152 4.77 6.15 -7.79
CA VAL A 152 4.24 7.43 -8.27
C VAL A 152 5.18 8.11 -9.26
N LEU A 153 6.49 7.87 -9.17
CA LEU A 153 7.47 8.46 -10.09
C LEU A 153 7.43 7.86 -11.52
N SER A 154 6.72 6.75 -11.74
CA SER A 154 6.49 6.20 -13.08
C SER A 154 5.64 7.09 -14.00
N ARG A 155 5.09 8.20 -13.50
CA ARG A 155 4.22 9.10 -14.28
C ARG A 155 4.92 10.21 -15.06
N PHE A 156 6.24 10.43 -14.92
CA PHE A 156 6.88 11.62 -15.52
C PHE A 156 8.24 11.45 -16.23
N SER A 157 8.71 10.25 -16.58
CA SER A 157 9.86 10.13 -17.48
C SER A 157 9.58 9.19 -18.65
N SER A 158 9.36 9.82 -19.80
CA SER A 158 9.56 9.35 -21.18
C SER A 158 9.45 7.84 -21.47
N SER A 159 8.39 7.52 -22.22
CA SER A 159 8.32 6.45 -23.22
C SER A 159 8.59 5.04 -22.71
N ILE A 160 7.59 4.43 -22.06
CA ILE A 160 7.07 3.09 -22.37
C ILE A 160 5.70 2.98 -21.66
N CYS A 161 4.63 2.81 -22.43
CA CYS A 161 3.32 2.46 -21.89
C CYS A 161 3.35 1.02 -21.37
N TYR A 162 3.36 0.83 -20.05
CA TYR A 162 2.75 -0.33 -19.43
C TYR A 162 1.58 0.14 -18.57
N SER A 163 0.39 -0.33 -18.93
CA SER A 163 -0.87 -0.06 -18.25
C SER A 163 -0.80 -0.49 -16.78
N TYR A 164 -0.60 0.46 -15.89
CA TYR A 164 -1.31 0.43 -14.62
C TYR A 164 -2.56 1.28 -14.84
N GLU A 165 -3.67 0.60 -15.13
CA GLU A 165 -4.97 1.22 -14.92
C GLU A 165 -5.00 1.76 -13.49
N ILE A 166 -5.51 2.97 -13.32
CA ILE A 166 -6.11 3.39 -12.06
C ILE A 166 -7.40 2.55 -11.93
N THR A 167 -7.27 1.26 -11.69
CA THR A 167 -8.30 0.40 -11.09
C THR A 167 -8.16 0.67 -9.59
N ASP A 168 -9.03 1.34 -8.85
CA ASP A 168 -10.48 1.37 -8.92
C ASP A 168 -11.00 2.61 -8.17
N VAL A 169 -11.04 3.77 -8.82
CA VAL A 169 -12.16 4.68 -8.55
C VAL A 169 -13.24 4.21 -9.52
N THR A 170 -14.23 3.46 -9.03
CA THR A 170 -15.37 3.17 -9.90
C THR A 170 -16.13 4.47 -10.06
N ILE A 171 -15.94 5.11 -11.21
CA ILE A 171 -16.64 6.33 -11.57
C ILE A 171 -17.92 5.91 -12.31
N SER A 172 -19.07 6.12 -11.69
CA SER A 172 -20.35 6.02 -12.40
C SER A 172 -20.57 7.32 -13.17
N LEU A 173 -20.67 7.24 -14.49
CA LEU A 173 -21.11 8.36 -15.33
C LEU A 173 -22.64 8.47 -15.20
N SER A 174 -23.15 9.68 -14.99
CA SER A 174 -24.58 10.00 -14.98
C SER A 174 -25.11 10.24 -16.39
#